data_AF-A0A0E3UHL2-F1
#
_entry.id   AF-A0A0E3UHL2-F1
#
_cell.length_a   1.000
_cell.length_b   1.000
_cell.length_c   1.000
_cell.angle_alpha   90.00
_cell.angle_beta   90.00
_cell.angle_gamma   90.00
#
_symmetry.space_group_name_H-M   'P 1'
#
loop_
_entity.id
_entity.type
_entity.pdbx_description
1 polymer ?
#
loop_
_entity_poly.entity_id
_entity_poly.type
_entity_poly.pdbx_seq_one_letter_code
_entity_poly.pdbx_strand_id
1 'polypeptide(L)'
;MDSLRGRAGFFRVGQTAGGAWWLLTPEDEPVLLRAVAGVNRHGRAGPAPVLRSAYARTVERLYGAGTEAWERSTATRLHSWGVDTVGPWADAGLVEKGFYFTAQADFSRARVALIHGPGVRLPDVFDTMWPAAADAHAAAVTAPWVGRRELVGWFTDDAPGWGAAEGAGGPTLLQVCLSLEPALAAHHAAWEFVLAGHGSGASPEILGKAWGLPLQHREHLRQMTREGRVVGGAAFEADARGFAKEAARRYFQVTGAALRRHDPAHLVLGCRFAVTPPQGVRQAGAWPDMDVASWRLHVGGFSMQAAASAGEAMPQWVTGGGLSHGDFRSLPVRDGTGPTRLERLLRAGREGLVAACRDPRTVGIEWSHWADGTDDAPPFGAGLVHADDHEAVEHTELLGHVHARAGALHTAGPLRADAQVK
;
A
#
# COMPACT_ATOMS: atom_id res chain seq x y z
N MET A 1 24.94 13.43 -7.64
CA MET A 1 23.67 13.84 -6.99
C MET A 1 22.54 12.97 -7.56
N ASP A 2 22.81 11.70 -7.83
CA ASP A 2 22.13 10.98 -8.94
C ASP A 2 20.87 10.24 -8.46
N SER A 3 20.65 10.21 -7.15
CA SER A 3 19.49 9.58 -6.49
C SER A 3 18.36 10.55 -6.15
N LEU A 4 18.57 11.87 -6.33
CA LEU A 4 17.61 12.89 -5.94
C LEU A 4 16.46 12.98 -6.94
N ARG A 5 15.23 12.82 -6.44
CA ARG A 5 13.98 12.78 -7.21
C ARG A 5 13.02 13.87 -6.70
N GLY A 6 12.19 14.39 -7.60
CA GLY A 6 11.23 15.46 -7.30
C GLY A 6 11.75 16.86 -7.61
N ARG A 7 10.91 17.87 -7.33
CA ARG A 7 11.15 19.28 -7.71
C ARG A 7 11.48 20.14 -6.49
N ALA A 8 12.46 21.04 -6.62
CA ALA A 8 12.80 21.98 -5.55
C ALA A 8 11.60 22.87 -5.17
N GLY A 9 11.45 23.17 -3.88
CA GLY A 9 10.29 23.88 -3.34
C GLY A 9 9.07 22.99 -3.07
N PHE A 10 9.19 21.67 -3.29
CA PHE A 10 8.23 20.62 -2.98
C PHE A 10 8.94 19.45 -2.29
N PHE A 11 8.18 18.46 -1.84
CA PHE A 11 8.77 17.23 -1.31
C PHE A 11 9.64 16.53 -2.36
N ARG A 12 10.81 16.11 -1.92
CA ARG A 12 11.77 15.34 -2.72
C ARG A 12 12.20 14.10 -1.97
N VAL A 13 12.84 13.18 -2.66
CA VAL A 13 13.44 11.99 -2.03
C VAL A 13 14.85 11.79 -2.56
N GLY A 14 15.80 11.48 -1.69
CA GLY A 14 17.20 11.32 -2.07
C GLY A 14 17.94 10.38 -1.14
N GLN A 15 19.03 9.81 -1.65
CA GLN A 15 19.87 8.89 -0.91
C GLN A 15 21.17 9.57 -0.48
N THR A 16 21.50 9.45 0.81
CA THR A 16 22.80 9.84 1.35
C THR A 16 23.92 8.95 0.80
N ALA A 17 25.18 9.42 0.92
CA ALA A 17 26.34 8.61 0.56
C ALA A 17 26.44 7.29 1.35
N GLY A 18 25.87 7.24 2.56
CA GLY A 18 25.79 6.03 3.39
C GLY A 18 24.67 5.06 3.02
N GLY A 19 23.91 5.36 1.96
CA GLY A 19 22.85 4.48 1.46
C GLY A 19 21.47 4.67 2.12
N ALA A 20 21.35 5.53 3.13
CA ALA A 20 20.05 5.88 3.74
C ALA A 20 19.28 6.87 2.87
N TRP A 21 18.01 6.57 2.63
CA TRP A 21 17.05 7.40 1.90
C TRP A 21 16.32 8.33 2.86
N TRP A 22 16.11 9.57 2.43
CA TRP A 22 15.33 10.57 3.16
C TRP A 22 14.33 11.23 2.23
N LEU A 23 13.15 11.56 2.76
CA LEU A 23 12.37 12.64 2.19
C LEU A 23 13.05 13.97 2.55
N LEU A 24 12.89 14.94 1.67
CA LEU A 24 13.25 16.33 1.92
C LEU A 24 11.96 17.15 1.90
N THR A 25 11.78 18.01 2.88
CA THR A 25 10.67 18.97 2.92
C THR A 25 10.78 19.97 1.76
N PRO A 26 9.74 20.79 1.51
CA PRO A 26 9.82 21.91 0.56
C PRO A 26 10.94 22.91 0.83
N GLU A 27 11.50 22.93 2.05
CA GLU A 27 12.62 23.74 2.52
C GLU A 27 13.97 22.98 2.48
N ASP A 28 13.99 21.78 1.89
CA ASP A 28 15.16 20.91 1.75
C ASP A 28 15.70 20.31 3.05
N GLU A 29 14.85 20.20 4.07
CA GLU A 29 15.21 19.55 5.34
C GLU A 29 14.92 18.04 5.29
N PRO A 30 15.86 17.18 5.70
CA PRO A 30 15.64 15.74 5.74
C PRO A 30 14.59 15.37 6.81
N VAL A 31 13.62 14.55 6.42
CA VAL A 31 12.50 14.17 7.28
C VAL A 31 12.13 12.70 7.08
N LEU A 32 11.72 12.05 8.18
CA LEU A 32 11.03 10.77 8.19
C LEU A 32 9.58 11.05 8.59
N LEU A 33 8.65 11.00 7.63
CA LEU A 33 7.26 11.41 7.86
C LEU A 33 6.48 10.37 8.67
N ARG A 34 5.61 10.88 9.54
CA ARG A 34 4.80 10.10 10.48
C ARG A 34 3.34 10.43 10.22
N ALA A 35 2.64 9.47 9.65
CA ALA A 35 1.31 9.65 9.10
C ALA A 35 0.24 8.80 9.77
N VAL A 36 -1.02 9.21 9.60
CA VAL A 36 -2.20 8.41 9.97
C VAL A 36 -3.21 8.49 8.84
N ALA A 37 -3.70 7.34 8.34
CA ALA A 37 -4.72 7.30 7.30
C ALA A 37 -6.14 7.38 7.85
N GLY A 38 -7.08 7.87 7.03
CA GLY A 38 -8.50 7.90 7.37
C GLY A 38 -8.85 8.83 8.53
N VAL A 39 -8.07 9.89 8.75
CA VAL A 39 -8.35 10.92 9.76
C VAL A 39 -9.51 11.78 9.29
N ASN A 40 -10.72 11.27 9.50
CA ASN A 40 -11.96 11.95 9.14
C ASN A 40 -13.02 11.71 10.22
N ARG A 41 -14.07 12.54 10.18
CA ARG A 41 -15.22 12.44 11.09
C ARG A 41 -15.99 11.11 11.01
N HIS A 42 -15.73 10.29 10.00
CA HIS A 42 -16.38 8.99 9.83
C HIS A 42 -15.58 7.82 10.41
N GLY A 43 -14.29 8.04 10.69
CA GLY A 43 -13.40 7.04 11.28
C GLY A 43 -13.15 5.86 10.35
N ARG A 44 -13.11 6.07 9.03
CA ARG A 44 -12.93 4.99 8.05
C ARG A 44 -12.00 5.37 6.91
N ALA A 45 -11.28 4.37 6.43
CA ALA A 45 -10.60 4.41 5.13
C ALA A 45 -11.62 4.16 4.00
N GLY A 46 -11.31 4.72 2.82
CA GLY A 46 -12.05 4.47 1.59
C GLY A 46 -12.97 5.63 1.17
N PRO A 47 -13.42 5.60 -0.10
CA PRO A 47 -14.34 6.58 -0.64
C PRO A 47 -15.74 6.41 -0.03
N ALA A 48 -16.41 7.52 0.29
CA ALA A 48 -17.69 7.51 0.99
C ALA A 48 -18.79 6.77 0.20
N PRO A 49 -19.47 5.81 0.84
CA PRO A 49 -20.91 5.90 0.94
C PRO A 49 -21.31 6.08 2.40
N VAL A 50 -22.23 7.02 2.63
CA VAL A 50 -22.72 7.50 3.93
C VAL A 50 -23.38 6.37 4.72
N LEU A 51 -22.58 5.56 5.42
CA LEU A 51 -23.03 4.76 6.55
C LEU A 51 -22.51 5.43 7.82
N ARG A 52 -23.42 5.89 8.68
CA ARG A 52 -23.06 6.44 10.00
C ARG A 52 -22.46 5.32 10.84
N SER A 53 -21.13 5.22 10.89
CA SER A 53 -20.40 4.34 11.81
C SER A 53 -20.72 4.69 13.27
N ALA A 54 -20.38 3.81 14.22
CA ALA A 54 -20.50 4.11 15.64
C ALA A 54 -19.67 5.37 15.98
N TYR A 55 -18.43 5.42 15.50
CA TYR A 55 -17.57 6.60 15.59
C TYR A 55 -18.22 7.87 15.04
N ALA A 56 -18.77 7.83 13.81
CA ALA A 56 -19.40 8.99 13.19
C ALA A 56 -20.58 9.53 14.02
N ARG A 57 -21.37 8.65 14.64
CA ARG A 57 -22.47 9.06 15.53
C ARG A 57 -21.94 9.72 16.80
N THR A 58 -20.85 9.20 17.36
CA THR A 58 -20.20 9.81 18.53
C THR A 58 -19.64 11.18 18.17
N VAL A 59 -18.93 11.32 17.05
CA VAL A 59 -18.40 12.60 16.58
C VAL A 59 -19.51 13.62 16.37
N GLU A 60 -20.61 13.23 15.74
CA GLU A 60 -21.77 14.12 15.55
C GLU A 60 -22.36 14.58 16.90
N ARG A 61 -22.44 13.68 17.88
CA ARG A 61 -22.94 13.98 19.24
C ARG A 61 -22.00 14.92 20.01
N LEU A 62 -20.68 14.74 19.86
CA LEU A 62 -19.67 15.50 20.61
C LEU A 62 -19.38 16.88 20.00
N TYR A 63 -19.35 16.96 18.66
CA TYR A 63 -18.87 18.15 17.95
C TYR A 63 -19.96 18.85 17.11
N GLY A 64 -21.16 18.27 17.00
CA GLY A 64 -22.23 18.76 16.12
C GLY A 64 -21.87 18.57 14.64
N ALA A 65 -22.65 19.18 13.74
CA ALA A 65 -22.50 19.00 12.29
C ALA A 65 -21.27 19.70 11.67
N GLY A 66 -20.72 20.72 12.35
CA GLY A 66 -19.55 21.46 11.86
C GLY A 66 -18.24 20.68 12.03
N THR A 67 -17.26 20.92 11.16
CA THR A 67 -15.99 20.19 11.15
C THR A 67 -14.92 20.81 12.06
N GLU A 68 -14.85 22.14 12.11
CA GLU A 68 -13.80 22.93 12.76
C GLU A 68 -13.50 22.53 14.22
N ALA A 69 -14.52 22.26 15.04
CA ALA A 69 -14.32 21.84 16.44
C ALA A 69 -13.64 20.46 16.55
N TRP A 70 -14.06 19.52 15.71
CA TRP A 70 -13.44 18.20 15.62
C TRP A 70 -12.03 18.30 15.04
N GLU A 71 -11.84 19.08 13.97
CA GLU A 71 -10.52 19.28 13.34
C GLU A 71 -9.50 19.85 14.32
N ARG A 72 -9.86 20.86 15.13
CA ARG A 72 -8.96 21.39 16.18
C ARG A 72 -8.64 20.35 17.26
N SER A 73 -9.63 19.62 17.75
CA SER A 73 -9.43 18.56 18.76
C SER A 73 -8.51 17.46 18.22
N THR A 74 -8.78 16.99 17.01
CA THR A 74 -7.99 15.97 16.30
C THR A 74 -6.59 16.46 16.00
N ALA A 75 -6.41 17.70 15.53
CA ALA A 75 -5.10 18.29 15.29
C ALA A 75 -4.24 18.30 16.57
N THR A 76 -4.79 18.74 17.70
CA THR A 76 -4.06 18.73 18.99
C THR A 76 -3.61 17.33 19.38
N ARG A 77 -4.48 16.32 19.25
CA ARG A 77 -4.18 14.92 19.55
C ARG A 77 -3.05 14.39 18.66
N LEU A 78 -3.17 14.55 17.34
CA LEU A 78 -2.17 14.10 16.37
C LEU A 78 -0.79 14.73 16.62
N HIS A 79 -0.72 16.04 16.86
CA HIS A 79 0.56 16.70 17.21
C HIS A 79 1.14 16.14 18.52
N SER A 80 0.30 15.88 19.53
CA SER A 80 0.76 15.33 20.81
C SER A 80 1.34 13.91 20.67
N TRP A 81 0.88 13.16 19.66
CA TRP A 81 1.39 11.82 19.31
C TRP A 81 2.54 11.86 18.29
N GLY A 82 3.04 13.05 17.95
CA GLY A 82 4.15 13.24 17.03
C GLY A 82 3.82 12.92 15.57
N VAL A 83 2.55 12.99 15.18
CA VAL A 83 2.11 12.88 13.78
C VAL A 83 2.29 14.23 13.09
N ASP A 84 2.86 14.22 11.90
CA ASP A 84 3.11 15.42 11.07
C ASP A 84 2.39 15.39 9.71
N THR A 85 1.86 14.22 9.35
CA THR A 85 1.26 13.98 8.04
C THR A 85 -0.09 13.30 8.19
N VAL A 86 -1.05 13.65 7.35
CA VAL A 86 -2.32 12.91 7.22
C VAL A 86 -2.35 12.10 5.93
N GLY A 87 -2.73 10.84 6.05
CA GLY A 87 -2.81 9.87 4.95
C GLY A 87 -4.03 10.11 4.05
N PRO A 88 -4.24 9.24 3.04
CA PRO A 88 -5.46 9.27 2.24
C PRO A 88 -6.73 9.26 3.09
N TRP A 89 -7.79 9.85 2.54
CA TRP A 89 -9.11 9.96 3.16
C TRP A 89 -9.17 10.84 4.42
N ALA A 90 -8.14 11.65 4.69
CA ALA A 90 -8.22 12.65 5.75
C ALA A 90 -9.12 13.83 5.38
N ASP A 91 -9.77 14.45 6.37
CA ASP A 91 -10.54 15.68 6.17
C ASP A 91 -9.60 16.85 5.80
N ALA A 92 -9.93 17.56 4.72
CA ALA A 92 -9.05 18.57 4.13
C ALA A 92 -8.70 19.74 5.06
N GLY A 93 -9.57 20.06 6.03
CA GLY A 93 -9.33 21.12 7.01
C GLY A 93 -8.11 20.88 7.91
N LEU A 94 -7.63 19.63 8.01
CA LEU A 94 -6.40 19.32 8.76
C LEU A 94 -5.14 19.93 8.12
N VAL A 95 -5.13 20.16 6.80
CA VAL A 95 -3.99 20.82 6.14
C VAL A 95 -3.83 22.26 6.65
N GLU A 96 -4.94 22.97 6.89
CA GLU A 96 -4.93 24.32 7.47
C GLU A 96 -4.46 24.33 8.94
N LYS A 97 -4.43 23.17 9.60
CA LYS A 97 -3.90 23.00 10.96
C LYS A 97 -2.41 22.61 10.99
N GLY A 98 -1.72 22.69 9.85
CA GLY A 98 -0.26 22.52 9.76
C GLY A 98 0.22 21.11 9.43
N PHE A 99 -0.67 20.22 8.99
CA PHE A 99 -0.28 18.87 8.56
C PHE A 99 0.14 18.85 7.09
N TYR A 100 1.20 18.10 6.78
CA TYR A 100 1.41 17.60 5.43
C TYR A 100 0.35 16.57 5.07
N PHE A 101 0.18 16.26 3.79
CA PHE A 101 -0.76 15.22 3.40
C PHE A 101 -0.26 14.38 2.22
N THR A 102 -0.76 13.16 2.15
CA THR A 102 -0.63 12.29 0.98
C THR A 102 -2.01 12.09 0.37
N ALA A 103 -2.06 11.99 -0.96
CA ALA A 103 -3.31 11.85 -1.70
C ALA A 103 -3.35 10.53 -2.47
N GLN A 104 -4.55 10.08 -2.81
CA GLN A 104 -4.76 8.89 -3.64
C GLN A 104 -5.36 9.31 -4.99
N ALA A 105 -4.71 8.88 -6.07
CA ALA A 105 -5.20 9.06 -7.43
C ALA A 105 -6.37 8.13 -7.74
N ASP A 106 -6.35 6.89 -7.22
CA ASP A 106 -7.38 5.85 -7.41
C ASP A 106 -7.64 5.55 -8.88
N PHE A 107 -6.59 5.16 -9.61
CA PHE A 107 -6.67 4.77 -11.02
C PHE A 107 -7.58 3.56 -11.26
N SER A 108 -7.95 2.79 -10.23
CA SER A 108 -9.01 1.79 -10.30
C SER A 108 -10.39 2.37 -10.67
N ARG A 109 -10.54 3.70 -10.65
CA ARG A 109 -11.73 4.44 -11.10
C ARG A 109 -11.56 5.10 -12.47
N ALA A 110 -10.40 4.96 -13.11
CA ALA A 110 -10.26 5.37 -14.50
C ALA A 110 -11.29 4.64 -15.36
N ARG A 111 -11.76 5.28 -16.43
CA ARG A 111 -12.89 4.80 -17.25
C ARG A 111 -12.49 3.66 -18.20
N VAL A 112 -11.95 2.58 -17.66
CA VAL A 112 -11.70 1.29 -18.32
C VAL A 112 -12.34 0.16 -17.51
N ALA A 113 -12.49 -1.01 -18.13
CA ALA A 113 -12.95 -2.18 -17.41
C ALA A 113 -11.98 -2.57 -16.29
N LEU A 114 -12.49 -3.20 -15.23
CA LEU A 114 -11.69 -3.81 -14.19
C LEU A 114 -11.54 -5.31 -14.45
N ILE A 115 -10.30 -5.78 -14.43
CA ILE A 115 -10.00 -7.20 -14.26
C ILE A 115 -10.37 -7.58 -12.83
N HIS A 116 -11.23 -8.56 -12.67
CA HIS A 116 -11.69 -9.02 -11.35
C HIS A 116 -11.73 -10.55 -11.28
N GLY A 117 -11.16 -11.11 -10.23
CA GLY A 117 -11.13 -12.55 -9.95
C GLY A 117 -10.47 -12.83 -8.59
N PRO A 118 -10.30 -14.11 -8.20
CA PRO A 118 -9.67 -14.45 -6.93
C PRO A 118 -8.29 -13.80 -6.77
N GLY A 119 -8.15 -12.91 -5.78
CA GLY A 119 -6.92 -12.17 -5.51
C GLY A 119 -6.53 -11.12 -6.57
N VAL A 120 -7.37 -10.91 -7.61
CA VAL A 120 -7.10 -9.97 -8.71
C VAL A 120 -8.14 -8.87 -8.75
N ARG A 121 -7.67 -7.62 -8.71
CA ARG A 121 -8.48 -6.42 -8.94
C ARG A 121 -7.60 -5.29 -9.47
N LEU A 122 -7.67 -5.04 -10.77
CA LEU A 122 -6.82 -4.08 -11.50
C LEU A 122 -7.60 -3.44 -12.65
N PRO A 123 -7.30 -2.20 -13.06
CA PRO A 123 -7.66 -1.72 -14.39
C PRO A 123 -7.22 -2.71 -15.48
N ASP A 124 -8.02 -2.88 -16.52
CA ASP A 124 -7.58 -3.59 -17.71
C ASP A 124 -6.55 -2.74 -18.47
N VAL A 125 -5.28 -2.89 -18.06
CA VAL A 125 -4.14 -2.14 -18.61
C VAL A 125 -3.78 -2.55 -20.04
N PHE A 126 -4.46 -3.55 -20.60
CA PHE A 126 -4.30 -4.00 -21.98
C PHE A 126 -5.35 -3.37 -22.89
N ASP A 127 -6.37 -2.72 -22.33
CA ASP A 127 -7.33 -1.93 -23.10
C ASP A 127 -6.60 -0.77 -23.81
N THR A 128 -6.80 -0.63 -25.12
CA THR A 128 -6.23 0.47 -25.91
C THR A 128 -6.63 1.86 -25.40
N MET A 129 -7.75 1.97 -24.68
CA MET A 129 -8.22 3.21 -24.05
C MET A 129 -7.52 3.53 -22.74
N TRP A 130 -6.79 2.57 -22.13
CA TRP A 130 -6.15 2.75 -20.82
C TRP A 130 -5.26 4.00 -20.72
N PRO A 131 -4.34 4.29 -21.66
CA PRO A 131 -3.50 5.48 -21.57
C PRO A 131 -4.31 6.79 -21.55
N ALA A 132 -5.33 6.90 -22.40
CA ALA A 132 -6.18 8.09 -22.48
C ALA A 132 -7.10 8.23 -21.25
N ALA A 133 -7.66 7.12 -20.77
CA ALA A 133 -8.50 7.10 -19.58
C ALA A 133 -7.71 7.45 -18.31
N ALA A 134 -6.50 6.91 -18.16
CA ALA A 134 -5.60 7.25 -17.06
C ALA A 134 -5.17 8.71 -17.12
N ASP A 135 -4.83 9.23 -18.29
CA ASP A 135 -4.46 10.64 -18.46
C ASP A 135 -5.59 11.60 -18.04
N ALA A 136 -6.80 11.38 -18.56
CA ALA A 136 -7.96 12.18 -18.22
C ALA A 136 -8.31 12.09 -16.72
N HIS A 137 -8.15 10.91 -16.12
CA HIS A 137 -8.37 10.69 -14.69
C HIS A 137 -7.34 11.45 -13.85
N ALA A 138 -6.05 11.35 -14.19
CA ALA A 138 -4.98 12.07 -13.51
C ALA A 138 -5.18 13.59 -13.59
N ALA A 139 -5.55 14.12 -14.77
CA ALA A 139 -5.86 15.54 -14.95
C ALA A 139 -6.96 16.00 -13.98
N ALA A 140 -8.06 15.25 -13.89
CA ALA A 140 -9.19 15.61 -13.04
C ALA A 140 -8.85 15.53 -11.55
N VAL A 141 -8.14 14.48 -11.12
CA VAL A 141 -7.86 14.23 -9.71
C VAL A 141 -6.77 15.16 -9.17
N THR A 142 -5.76 15.48 -9.98
CA THR A 142 -4.63 16.32 -9.55
C THR A 142 -4.95 17.81 -9.56
N ALA A 143 -5.83 18.27 -10.46
CA ALA A 143 -6.12 19.70 -10.67
C ALA A 143 -6.35 20.54 -9.40
N PRO A 144 -7.08 20.07 -8.36
CA PRO A 144 -7.29 20.86 -7.14
C PRO A 144 -6.04 21.02 -6.25
N TRP A 145 -4.99 20.24 -6.48
CA TRP A 145 -3.85 20.09 -5.58
C TRP A 145 -2.51 20.50 -6.21
N VAL A 146 -2.48 20.77 -7.51
CA VAL A 146 -1.28 21.25 -8.20
C VAL A 146 -0.74 22.50 -7.51
N GLY A 147 0.56 22.49 -7.21
CA GLY A 147 1.25 23.60 -6.56
C GLY A 147 1.14 23.66 -5.03
N ARG A 148 0.40 22.74 -4.40
CA ARG A 148 0.28 22.65 -2.93
C ARG A 148 1.54 22.09 -2.30
N ARG A 149 2.38 22.95 -1.71
CA ARG A 149 3.66 22.55 -1.09
C ARG A 149 3.48 21.55 0.07
N GLU A 150 2.29 21.48 0.67
CA GLU A 150 1.98 20.55 1.76
C GLU A 150 1.70 19.12 1.28
N LEU A 151 1.46 18.93 -0.03
CA LEU A 151 1.26 17.61 -0.62
C LEU A 151 2.61 16.91 -0.77
N VAL A 152 2.76 15.76 -0.12
CA VAL A 152 3.96 14.92 -0.23
C VAL A 152 3.99 14.19 -1.57
N GLY A 153 2.84 13.65 -1.98
CA GLY A 153 2.74 12.86 -3.20
C GLY A 153 1.46 12.04 -3.33
N TRP A 154 1.41 11.31 -4.43
CA TRP A 154 0.26 10.54 -4.90
C TRP A 154 0.50 9.03 -4.78
N PHE A 155 -0.35 8.36 -4.01
CA PHE A 155 -0.57 6.93 -4.21
C PHE A 155 -1.41 6.72 -5.47
N THR A 156 -0.95 5.86 -6.37
CA THR A 156 -1.66 5.49 -7.61
C THR A 156 -2.98 4.78 -7.32
N ASP A 157 -2.97 3.80 -6.42
CA ASP A 157 -4.13 3.05 -5.93
C ASP A 157 -3.88 2.58 -4.49
N ASP A 158 -4.90 2.01 -3.86
CA ASP A 158 -4.80 1.35 -2.55
C ASP A 158 -4.93 -0.17 -2.70
N ALA A 159 -3.78 -0.85 -2.68
CA ALA A 159 -3.64 -2.29 -2.77
C ALA A 159 -4.39 -2.96 -3.93
N PRO A 160 -3.98 -2.67 -5.18
CA PRO A 160 -4.46 -3.46 -6.32
C PRO A 160 -4.16 -4.94 -6.12
N GLY A 161 -5.10 -5.79 -6.55
CA GLY A 161 -4.96 -7.24 -6.48
C GLY A 161 -4.16 -7.76 -7.66
N TRP A 162 -2.91 -8.15 -7.43
CA TRP A 162 -1.99 -8.65 -8.47
C TRP A 162 -2.06 -10.16 -8.69
N GLY A 163 -3.02 -10.85 -8.06
CA GLY A 163 -3.06 -12.31 -7.99
C GLY A 163 -2.03 -12.86 -7.02
N ALA A 164 -2.05 -14.18 -6.84
CA ALA A 164 -1.14 -14.85 -5.93
C ALA A 164 0.32 -14.77 -6.42
N ALA A 165 1.24 -14.58 -5.47
CA ALA A 165 2.65 -14.81 -5.71
C ALA A 165 2.94 -16.31 -5.86
N GLU A 166 4.09 -16.63 -6.43
CA GLU A 166 4.58 -18.00 -6.54
C GLU A 166 4.65 -18.67 -5.16
N GLY A 167 4.08 -19.88 -5.05
CA GLY A 167 4.00 -20.62 -3.79
C GLY A 167 2.93 -20.15 -2.79
N ALA A 168 2.19 -19.06 -3.07
CA ALA A 168 1.17 -18.53 -2.16
C ALA A 168 -0.18 -19.27 -2.21
N GLY A 169 -0.31 -20.29 -3.06
CA GLY A 169 -1.46 -21.21 -3.05
C GLY A 169 -2.76 -20.67 -3.64
N GLY A 170 -2.72 -19.64 -4.49
CA GLY A 170 -3.89 -19.10 -5.18
C GLY A 170 -3.67 -18.82 -6.67
N PRO A 171 -4.73 -18.48 -7.43
CA PRO A 171 -4.60 -18.16 -8.85
C PRO A 171 -3.70 -16.95 -9.13
N THR A 172 -2.87 -17.05 -10.17
CA THR A 172 -2.02 -15.94 -10.64
C THR A 172 -2.82 -14.97 -11.50
N LEU A 173 -2.28 -13.77 -11.75
CA LEU A 173 -2.89 -12.81 -12.68
C LEU A 173 -3.10 -13.44 -14.07
N LEU A 174 -2.12 -14.19 -14.57
CA LEU A 174 -2.24 -14.88 -15.85
C LEU A 174 -3.40 -15.87 -15.85
N GLN A 175 -3.52 -16.69 -14.80
CA GLN A 175 -4.60 -17.68 -14.69
C GLN A 175 -5.98 -17.01 -14.71
N VAL A 176 -6.12 -15.91 -13.97
CA VAL A 176 -7.36 -15.11 -13.96
C VAL A 176 -7.64 -14.56 -15.36
N CYS A 177 -6.66 -13.93 -16.01
CA CYS A 177 -6.84 -13.33 -17.34
C CYS A 177 -7.20 -14.36 -18.43
N LEU A 178 -6.58 -15.53 -18.43
CA LEU A 178 -6.93 -16.63 -19.35
C LEU A 178 -8.37 -17.14 -19.16
N SER A 179 -8.93 -16.92 -17.95
CA SER A 179 -10.27 -17.33 -17.55
C SER A 179 -11.33 -16.24 -17.69
N LEU A 180 -10.98 -15.05 -18.17
CA LEU A 180 -11.91 -13.93 -18.37
C LEU A 180 -12.81 -14.16 -19.58
N GLU A 181 -13.93 -13.45 -19.65
CA GLU A 181 -14.73 -13.38 -20.87
C GLU A 181 -13.96 -12.69 -22.01
N PRO A 182 -14.14 -13.11 -23.28
CA PRO A 182 -13.46 -12.49 -24.43
C PRO A 182 -13.73 -10.99 -24.61
N ALA A 183 -14.72 -10.43 -23.92
CA ALA A 183 -15.01 -9.00 -23.96
C ALA A 183 -13.92 -8.12 -23.32
N LEU A 184 -13.04 -8.69 -22.48
CA LEU A 184 -11.96 -7.95 -21.83
C LEU A 184 -10.66 -8.05 -22.63
N ALA A 185 -9.95 -6.94 -22.81
CA ALA A 185 -8.68 -6.91 -23.54
C ALA A 185 -7.62 -7.78 -22.86
N ALA A 186 -7.64 -7.84 -21.52
CA ALA A 186 -6.78 -8.72 -20.74
C ALA A 186 -6.91 -10.21 -21.09
N HIS A 187 -8.10 -10.68 -21.51
CA HIS A 187 -8.29 -12.06 -21.97
C HIS A 187 -7.42 -12.34 -23.21
N HIS A 188 -7.54 -11.47 -24.21
CA HIS A 188 -6.81 -11.59 -25.46
C HIS A 188 -5.30 -11.45 -25.24
N ALA A 189 -4.90 -10.43 -24.48
CA ALA A 189 -3.50 -10.21 -24.16
C ALA A 189 -2.85 -11.39 -23.42
N ALA A 190 -3.57 -12.05 -22.52
CA ALA A 190 -3.07 -13.25 -21.84
C ALA A 190 -2.83 -14.42 -22.81
N TRP A 191 -3.79 -14.72 -23.69
CA TRP A 191 -3.66 -15.78 -24.68
C TRP A 191 -2.55 -15.47 -25.71
N GLU A 192 -2.47 -14.24 -26.18
CA GLU A 192 -1.42 -13.80 -27.10
C GLU A 192 -0.03 -13.89 -26.46
N PHE A 193 0.10 -13.46 -25.20
CA PHE A 193 1.36 -13.51 -24.46
C PHE A 193 1.89 -14.95 -24.36
N VAL A 194 1.05 -15.89 -23.93
CA VAL A 194 1.48 -17.29 -23.76
C VAL A 194 1.73 -17.97 -25.10
N LEU A 195 0.93 -17.70 -26.14
CA LEU A 195 1.17 -18.27 -27.46
C LEU A 195 2.49 -17.75 -28.05
N ALA A 196 2.76 -16.45 -27.93
CA ALA A 196 4.02 -15.86 -28.41
C ALA A 196 5.25 -16.42 -27.68
N GLY A 197 5.14 -16.65 -26.36
CA GLY A 197 6.23 -17.22 -25.54
C GLY A 197 6.64 -18.64 -25.94
N HIS A 198 5.74 -19.40 -26.57
CA HIS A 198 5.97 -20.80 -26.96
C HIS A 198 6.29 -20.98 -28.46
N GLY A 199 6.51 -19.88 -29.20
CA GLY A 199 7.05 -19.89 -30.56
C GLY A 199 6.02 -19.85 -31.69
N SER A 200 6.51 -19.61 -32.92
CA SER A 200 5.69 -19.51 -34.13
C SER A 200 5.08 -20.88 -34.49
N GLY A 201 3.80 -21.07 -34.14
CA GLY A 201 3.10 -22.35 -34.27
C GLY A 201 2.51 -22.88 -32.96
N ALA A 202 2.68 -22.14 -31.84
CA ALA A 202 2.02 -22.47 -30.58
C ALA A 202 0.51 -22.59 -30.76
N SER A 203 -0.05 -23.63 -30.14
CA SER A 203 -1.48 -23.93 -30.14
C SER A 203 -1.92 -24.27 -28.71
N PRO A 204 -3.24 -24.26 -28.41
CA PRO A 204 -3.74 -24.69 -27.12
C PRO A 204 -3.27 -26.10 -26.72
N GLU A 205 -3.02 -27.00 -27.67
CA GLU A 205 -2.50 -28.35 -27.42
C GLU A 205 -1.04 -28.32 -26.95
N ILE A 206 -0.20 -27.49 -27.59
CA ILE A 206 1.21 -27.32 -27.21
C ILE A 206 1.30 -26.71 -25.81
N LEU A 207 0.52 -25.66 -25.54
CA LEU A 207 0.43 -25.04 -24.22
C LEU A 207 -0.07 -26.05 -23.18
N GLY A 208 -1.09 -26.85 -23.53
CA GLY A 208 -1.64 -27.84 -22.62
C GLY A 208 -0.61 -28.90 -22.24
N LYS A 209 0.21 -29.34 -23.20
CA LYS A 209 1.33 -30.23 -22.93
C LYS A 209 2.41 -29.57 -22.06
N ALA A 210 2.77 -28.32 -22.34
CA ALA A 210 3.79 -27.59 -21.58
C ALA A 210 3.38 -27.36 -20.12
N TRP A 211 2.10 -27.05 -19.89
CA TRP A 211 1.55 -26.82 -18.56
C TRP A 211 1.06 -28.09 -17.86
N GLY A 212 1.08 -29.24 -18.53
CA GLY A 212 0.49 -30.47 -18.01
C GLY A 212 -1.02 -30.37 -17.75
N LEU A 213 -1.71 -29.51 -18.51
CA LEU A 213 -3.14 -29.23 -18.36
C LEU A 213 -3.88 -29.54 -19.66
N PRO A 214 -4.98 -30.32 -19.65
CA PRO A 214 -5.78 -30.53 -20.86
C PRO A 214 -6.55 -29.26 -21.24
N LEU A 215 -5.89 -28.32 -21.94
CA LEU A 215 -6.44 -27.02 -22.36
C LEU A 215 -7.52 -27.10 -23.46
N GLN A 216 -7.81 -28.30 -23.97
CA GLN A 216 -8.88 -28.51 -24.98
C GLN A 216 -10.26 -28.06 -24.45
N HIS A 217 -10.41 -27.93 -23.13
CA HIS A 217 -11.60 -27.37 -22.50
C HIS A 217 -11.22 -26.14 -21.66
N ARG A 218 -11.30 -24.95 -22.26
CA ARG A 218 -11.10 -23.67 -21.55
C ARG A 218 -11.97 -23.54 -20.29
N GLU A 219 -13.13 -24.20 -20.27
CA GLU A 219 -13.99 -24.25 -19.09
C GLU A 219 -13.33 -24.94 -17.89
N HIS A 220 -12.43 -25.91 -18.11
CA HIS A 220 -11.70 -26.54 -17.01
C HIS A 220 -10.78 -25.53 -16.30
N LEU A 221 -10.08 -24.68 -17.07
CA LEU A 221 -9.25 -23.60 -16.53
C LEU A 221 -10.11 -22.56 -15.80
N ARG A 222 -11.28 -22.19 -16.35
CA ARG A 222 -12.24 -21.28 -15.70
C ARG A 222 -12.74 -21.86 -14.39
N GLN A 223 -13.12 -23.13 -14.36
CA GLN A 223 -13.58 -23.82 -13.16
C GLN A 223 -12.48 -23.86 -12.09
N MET A 224 -11.26 -24.28 -12.44
CA MET A 224 -10.12 -24.26 -11.52
C MET A 224 -9.91 -22.88 -10.91
N THR A 225 -9.96 -21.83 -11.74
CA THR A 225 -9.81 -20.44 -11.29
C THR A 225 -10.91 -20.03 -10.32
N ARG A 226 -12.19 -20.33 -10.63
CA ARG A 226 -13.33 -20.05 -9.73
C ARG A 226 -13.19 -20.79 -8.40
N GLU A 227 -12.67 -22.01 -8.41
CA GLU A 227 -12.41 -22.84 -7.22
C GLU A 227 -11.14 -22.41 -6.46
N GLY A 228 -10.40 -21.40 -6.95
CA GLY A 228 -9.14 -20.96 -6.34
C GLY A 228 -7.98 -21.95 -6.51
N ARG A 229 -8.14 -22.96 -7.38
CA ARG A 229 -7.12 -23.98 -7.64
C ARG A 229 -6.04 -23.44 -8.58
N VAL A 230 -4.79 -23.70 -8.23
CA VAL A 230 -3.61 -23.20 -8.95
C VAL A 230 -3.29 -24.11 -10.14
N VAL A 231 -2.95 -23.51 -11.29
CA VAL A 231 -2.23 -24.22 -12.35
C VAL A 231 -0.76 -24.30 -11.97
N GLY A 232 -0.27 -25.51 -11.71
CA GLY A 232 1.11 -25.76 -11.30
C GLY A 232 2.06 -26.01 -12.47
N GLY A 233 3.35 -26.12 -12.16
CA GLY A 233 4.40 -26.53 -13.09
C GLY A 233 5.25 -25.36 -13.58
N ALA A 234 6.56 -25.62 -13.70
CA ALA A 234 7.57 -24.60 -13.95
C ALA A 234 7.33 -23.77 -15.22
N ALA A 235 6.75 -24.37 -16.27
CA ALA A 235 6.42 -23.66 -17.51
C ALA A 235 5.31 -22.62 -17.29
N PHE A 236 4.21 -23.00 -16.64
CA PHE A 236 3.12 -22.07 -16.33
C PHE A 236 3.58 -20.99 -15.35
N GLU A 237 4.38 -21.34 -14.35
CA GLU A 237 4.93 -20.38 -13.39
C GLU A 237 5.83 -19.35 -14.07
N ALA A 238 6.64 -19.77 -15.06
CA ALA A 238 7.45 -18.85 -15.86
C ALA A 238 6.57 -17.89 -16.70
N ASP A 239 5.54 -18.42 -17.36
CA ASP A 239 4.59 -17.61 -18.13
C ASP A 239 3.85 -16.63 -17.21
N ALA A 240 3.41 -17.07 -16.04
CA ALA A 240 2.71 -16.25 -15.05
C ALA A 240 3.59 -15.12 -14.51
N ARG A 241 4.86 -15.39 -14.19
CA ARG A 241 5.83 -14.36 -13.80
C ARG A 241 6.04 -13.33 -14.90
N GLY A 242 6.19 -13.78 -16.15
CA GLY A 242 6.38 -12.91 -17.31
C GLY A 242 5.16 -12.01 -17.55
N PHE A 243 3.96 -12.57 -17.53
CA PHE A 243 2.73 -11.83 -17.76
C PHE A 243 2.45 -10.81 -16.65
N ALA A 244 2.66 -11.20 -15.39
CA ALA A 244 2.51 -10.28 -14.25
C ALA A 244 3.48 -9.09 -14.34
N LYS A 245 4.73 -9.33 -14.75
CA LYS A 245 5.71 -8.27 -15.01
C LYS A 245 5.24 -7.31 -16.10
N GLU A 246 4.70 -7.84 -17.19
CA GLU A 246 4.25 -7.04 -18.31
C GLU A 246 3.00 -6.19 -17.97
N ALA A 247 2.03 -6.77 -17.26
CA ALA A 247 0.87 -6.03 -16.76
C ALA A 247 1.31 -4.90 -15.81
N ALA A 248 2.23 -5.19 -14.89
CA ALA A 248 2.75 -4.20 -13.96
C ALA A 248 3.52 -3.08 -14.66
N ARG A 249 4.33 -3.40 -15.68
CA ARG A 249 5.02 -2.39 -16.50
C ARG A 249 4.03 -1.41 -17.11
N ARG A 250 2.97 -1.91 -17.77
CA ARG A 250 1.92 -1.07 -18.36
C ARG A 250 1.21 -0.21 -17.33
N TYR A 251 0.89 -0.78 -16.17
CA TYR A 251 0.25 -0.05 -15.08
C TYR A 251 1.12 1.11 -14.57
N PHE A 252 2.35 0.83 -14.11
CA PHE A 252 3.21 1.83 -13.50
C PHE A 252 3.67 2.90 -14.49
N GLN A 253 4.02 2.51 -15.72
CA GLN A 253 4.42 3.46 -16.75
C GLN A 253 3.29 4.44 -17.10
N VAL A 254 2.06 3.95 -17.29
CA VAL A 254 0.93 4.82 -17.66
C VAL A 254 0.51 5.71 -16.49
N THR A 255 0.34 5.15 -15.30
CA THR A 255 -0.06 5.93 -14.11
C THR A 255 1.00 6.96 -13.71
N GLY A 256 2.27 6.56 -13.67
CA GLY A 256 3.39 7.44 -13.35
C GLY A 256 3.58 8.56 -14.38
N ALA A 257 3.43 8.26 -15.67
CA ALA A 257 3.49 9.27 -16.72
C ALA A 257 2.29 10.24 -16.69
N ALA A 258 1.09 9.73 -16.42
CA ALA A 258 -0.12 10.55 -16.31
C ALA A 258 -0.03 11.52 -15.12
N LEU A 259 0.38 11.04 -13.93
CA LEU A 259 0.58 11.89 -12.76
C LEU A 259 1.65 12.97 -13.04
N ARG A 260 2.81 12.60 -13.59
CA ARG A 260 3.87 13.58 -13.88
C ARG A 260 3.49 14.61 -14.94
N ARG A 261 2.58 14.27 -15.86
CA ARG A 261 2.10 15.21 -16.88
C ARG A 261 1.25 16.33 -16.27
N HIS A 262 0.37 15.97 -15.34
CA HIS A 262 -0.60 16.91 -14.75
C HIS A 262 -0.14 17.51 -13.42
N ASP A 263 0.78 16.83 -12.73
CA ASP A 263 1.39 17.26 -11.48
C ASP A 263 2.88 16.88 -11.43
N PRO A 264 3.76 17.61 -12.13
CA PRO A 264 5.19 17.29 -12.22
C PRO A 264 5.98 17.59 -10.93
N ALA A 265 5.35 18.20 -9.93
CA ALA A 265 6.04 18.68 -8.73
C ALA A 265 6.07 17.64 -7.61
N HIS A 266 4.95 16.92 -7.42
CA HIS A 266 4.76 15.98 -6.32
C HIS A 266 5.23 14.56 -6.65
N LEU A 267 5.58 13.80 -5.62
CA LEU A 267 6.12 12.45 -5.75
C LEU A 267 5.04 11.42 -6.12
N VAL A 268 5.43 10.36 -6.85
CA VAL A 268 4.63 9.16 -7.08
C VAL A 268 5.00 8.11 -6.04
N LEU A 269 4.08 7.83 -5.11
CA LEU A 269 4.30 7.06 -3.89
C LEU A 269 3.98 5.57 -4.00
N GLY A 270 3.62 5.08 -5.19
CA GLY A 270 3.30 3.67 -5.45
C GLY A 270 1.83 3.33 -5.20
N CYS A 271 1.51 2.05 -4.98
CA CYS A 271 0.13 1.54 -4.96
C CYS A 271 -0.27 0.78 -3.68
N ARG A 272 0.43 1.02 -2.57
CA ARG A 272 0.16 0.48 -1.23
C ARG A 272 -0.04 -1.04 -1.21
N PHE A 273 0.95 -1.82 -1.65
CA PHE A 273 0.83 -3.28 -1.78
C PHE A 273 0.36 -3.94 -0.48
N ALA A 274 -0.78 -4.64 -0.49
CA ALA A 274 -1.33 -5.32 0.70
C ALA A 274 -0.62 -6.62 1.08
N VAL A 275 -0.05 -7.28 0.07
CA VAL A 275 0.69 -8.52 0.21
C VAL A 275 1.92 -8.41 -0.67
N THR A 276 2.92 -9.25 -0.43
CA THR A 276 4.08 -9.34 -1.32
C THR A 276 3.60 -9.75 -2.72
N PRO A 277 3.66 -8.88 -3.74
CA PRO A 277 3.19 -9.23 -5.08
C PRO A 277 4.25 -10.11 -5.77
N PRO A 278 3.94 -10.73 -6.92
CA PRO A 278 4.92 -11.45 -7.71
C PRO A 278 6.18 -10.61 -7.98
N GLN A 279 7.36 -11.24 -8.03
CA GLN A 279 8.64 -10.54 -8.18
C GLN A 279 8.66 -9.59 -9.39
N GLY A 280 8.07 -10.01 -10.51
CA GLY A 280 7.95 -9.19 -11.72
C GLY A 280 7.18 -7.88 -11.51
N VAL A 281 6.17 -7.89 -10.63
CA VAL A 281 5.39 -6.69 -10.27
C VAL A 281 6.25 -5.73 -9.45
N ARG A 282 7.01 -6.25 -8.47
CA ARG A 282 7.93 -5.41 -7.65
C ARG A 282 8.98 -4.72 -8.50
N GLN A 283 9.59 -5.47 -9.41
CA GLN A 283 10.63 -4.95 -10.30
C GLN A 283 10.10 -3.91 -11.30
N ALA A 284 8.86 -4.07 -11.77
CA ALA A 284 8.22 -3.10 -12.66
C ALA A 284 7.83 -1.82 -11.92
N GLY A 285 7.46 -1.93 -10.63
CA GLY A 285 7.22 -0.80 -9.75
C GLY A 285 8.54 -0.19 -9.25
N ALA A 286 9.27 0.48 -10.12
CA ALA A 286 10.53 1.14 -9.78
C ALA A 286 10.66 2.52 -10.43
N TRP A 287 11.73 3.24 -10.10
CA TRP A 287 12.12 4.46 -10.81
C TRP A 287 12.40 4.15 -12.28
N PRO A 288 11.96 5.00 -13.25
CA PRO A 288 11.38 6.33 -13.09
C PRO A 288 9.86 6.38 -12.96
N ASP A 289 9.15 5.26 -13.01
CA ASP A 289 7.68 5.27 -13.00
C ASP A 289 7.12 5.58 -11.61
N MET A 290 7.85 5.20 -10.55
CA MET A 290 7.54 5.55 -9.17
C MET A 290 8.76 6.18 -8.47
N ASP A 291 8.51 7.09 -7.54
CA ASP A 291 9.56 7.71 -6.73
C ASP A 291 9.80 6.95 -5.43
N VAL A 292 8.72 6.42 -4.82
CA VAL A 292 8.72 5.68 -3.54
C VAL A 292 7.84 4.44 -3.69
N ALA A 293 8.28 3.31 -3.15
CA ALA A 293 7.50 2.07 -3.10
C ALA A 293 6.70 1.98 -1.79
N SER A 294 5.38 1.89 -1.85
CA SER A 294 4.53 1.81 -0.66
C SER A 294 3.99 0.42 -0.38
N TRP A 295 4.01 0.01 0.89
CA TRP A 295 3.64 -1.33 1.35
C TRP A 295 2.69 -1.24 2.51
N ARG A 296 1.55 -1.93 2.49
CA ARG A 296 0.72 -2.09 3.70
C ARG A 296 1.30 -3.19 4.55
N LEU A 297 1.76 -2.83 5.74
CA LEU A 297 2.48 -3.74 6.61
C LEU A 297 1.92 -3.70 8.00
N HIS A 298 1.65 -4.89 8.52
CA HIS A 298 1.56 -5.06 9.95
C HIS A 298 2.94 -4.78 10.56
N VAL A 299 3.00 -3.89 11.55
CA VAL A 299 4.29 -3.51 12.15
C VAL A 299 5.03 -4.72 12.73
N GLY A 300 4.33 -5.69 13.32
CA GLY A 300 4.94 -6.92 13.81
C GLY A 300 5.52 -7.83 12.72
N GLY A 301 5.12 -7.64 11.46
CA GLY A 301 5.64 -8.37 10.30
C GLY A 301 6.74 -7.64 9.52
N PHE A 302 7.11 -6.41 9.92
CA PHE A 302 8.02 -5.56 9.15
C PHE A 302 9.35 -6.26 8.83
N SER A 303 10.02 -6.86 9.83
CA SER A 303 11.34 -7.48 9.64
C SER A 303 11.35 -8.58 8.59
N MET A 304 10.28 -9.39 8.51
CA MET A 304 10.16 -10.45 7.49
C MET A 304 10.05 -9.87 6.09
N GLN A 305 9.24 -8.84 5.91
CA GLN A 305 9.02 -8.22 4.61
C GLN A 305 10.20 -7.33 4.19
N ALA A 306 10.88 -6.69 5.14
CA ALA A 306 12.16 -6.01 4.92
C ALA A 306 13.22 -6.98 4.38
N ALA A 307 13.28 -8.21 4.91
CA ALA A 307 14.17 -9.26 4.41
C ALA A 307 13.76 -9.77 3.02
N ALA A 308 12.46 -9.93 2.75
CA ALA A 308 11.97 -10.39 1.44
C ALA A 308 12.21 -9.40 0.29
N SER A 309 12.40 -8.12 0.61
CA SER A 309 12.74 -7.04 -0.32
C SER A 309 14.22 -6.62 -0.21
N ALA A 310 15.05 -7.37 0.52
CA ALA A 310 16.46 -7.05 0.68
C ALA A 310 17.15 -7.05 -0.70
N GLY A 311 17.77 -5.91 -1.05
CA GLY A 311 18.40 -5.68 -2.36
C GLY A 311 17.58 -4.85 -3.34
N GLU A 312 16.31 -4.52 -3.03
CA GLU A 312 15.56 -3.53 -3.79
C GLU A 312 16.05 -2.11 -3.44
N ALA A 313 16.51 -1.36 -4.44
CA ALA A 313 17.17 -0.04 -4.29
C ALA A 313 16.19 1.15 -4.31
N MET A 314 14.96 0.95 -3.85
CA MET A 314 13.91 1.98 -3.81
C MET A 314 13.68 2.49 -2.39
N PRO A 315 13.45 3.80 -2.18
CA PRO A 315 12.89 4.28 -0.93
C PRO A 315 11.49 3.69 -0.75
N GLN A 316 11.10 3.44 0.50
CA GLN A 316 9.83 2.81 0.84
C GLN A 316 9.00 3.63 1.80
N TRP A 317 7.68 3.57 1.62
CA TRP A 317 6.71 4.10 2.56
C TRP A 317 5.96 2.92 3.21
N VAL A 318 6.09 2.79 4.52
CA VAL A 318 5.38 1.78 5.31
C VAL A 318 3.99 2.30 5.59
N THR A 319 3.01 1.82 4.86
CA THR A 319 1.59 2.13 5.06
C THR A 319 0.92 1.08 5.93
N GLY A 320 -0.25 1.39 6.49
CA GLY A 320 -1.04 0.39 7.19
C GLY A 320 -0.42 -0.15 8.48
N GLY A 321 0.49 0.60 9.11
CA GLY A 321 1.34 0.23 10.25
C GLY A 321 0.63 -0.01 11.58
N GLY A 322 -0.57 -0.58 11.58
CA GLY A 322 -1.35 -0.86 12.79
C GLY A 322 -1.04 -2.20 13.44
N LEU A 323 -1.56 -2.36 14.65
CA LEU A 323 -1.56 -3.61 15.40
C LEU A 323 -2.77 -4.47 14.98
N SER A 324 -2.66 -5.16 13.84
CA SER A 324 -3.69 -6.08 13.30
C SER A 324 -4.09 -7.19 14.29
N HIS A 325 -5.39 -7.49 14.28
CA HIS A 325 -6.13 -8.25 15.28
C HIS A 325 -6.17 -9.76 15.05
N GLY A 326 -6.19 -10.20 13.79
CA GLY A 326 -6.47 -11.59 13.44
C GLY A 326 -5.47 -12.56 14.08
N ASP A 327 -4.19 -12.24 13.96
CA ASP A 327 -3.10 -13.07 14.45
C ASP A 327 -3.05 -13.13 15.98
N PHE A 328 -3.39 -12.03 16.67
CA PHE A 328 -3.32 -11.96 18.14
C PHE A 328 -4.60 -12.43 18.83
N ARG A 329 -5.79 -12.22 18.25
CA ARG A 329 -7.07 -12.75 18.78
C ARG A 329 -7.14 -14.27 18.66
N SER A 330 -6.51 -14.85 17.64
CA SER A 330 -6.41 -16.30 17.43
C SER A 330 -5.38 -16.98 18.34
N LEU A 331 -4.50 -16.22 19.02
CA LEU A 331 -3.60 -16.80 20.01
C LEU A 331 -4.41 -17.35 21.19
N PRO A 332 -4.13 -18.59 21.64
CA PRO A 332 -4.84 -19.20 22.76
C PRO A 332 -4.83 -18.28 23.99
N VAL A 333 -5.99 -18.17 24.64
CA VAL A 333 -6.10 -17.62 26.00
C VAL A 333 -5.25 -18.52 26.91
N ARG A 334 -4.58 -17.92 27.88
CA ARG A 334 -3.48 -18.56 28.59
C ARG A 334 -3.91 -19.38 29.80
N ASP A 335 -3.12 -20.40 30.09
CA ASP A 335 -2.93 -21.01 31.41
C ASP A 335 -1.45 -20.74 31.87
N GLY A 336 -1.14 -19.73 32.72
CA GLY A 336 0.24 -19.54 33.30
C GLY A 336 0.81 -18.10 33.44
N THR A 337 2.13 -17.98 33.75
CA THR A 337 2.83 -16.78 34.36
C THR A 337 3.66 -15.79 33.51
N GLY A 338 4.12 -16.10 32.29
CA GLY A 338 4.76 -15.09 31.37
C GLY A 338 3.83 -14.02 30.71
N PRO A 339 4.12 -13.51 29.49
CA PRO A 339 3.41 -12.33 28.96
C PRO A 339 2.00 -12.60 28.44
N THR A 340 1.09 -11.64 28.61
CA THR A 340 -0.28 -11.61 28.09
C THR A 340 -0.32 -11.42 26.56
N ARG A 341 -1.51 -11.58 25.95
CA ARG A 341 -1.71 -11.26 24.52
C ARG A 341 -1.39 -9.81 24.19
N LEU A 342 -1.85 -8.88 25.04
CA LEU A 342 -1.61 -7.46 24.86
C LEU A 342 -0.12 -7.12 24.96
N GLU A 343 0.59 -7.67 25.95
CA GLU A 343 2.03 -7.45 26.08
C GLU A 343 2.83 -7.97 24.88
N ARG A 344 2.43 -9.12 24.30
CA ARG A 344 3.03 -9.64 23.08
C ARG A 344 2.74 -8.75 21.87
N LEU A 345 1.50 -8.27 21.74
CA LEU A 345 1.09 -7.35 20.68
C LEU A 345 1.90 -6.04 20.75
N LEU A 346 1.95 -5.41 21.92
CA LEU A 346 2.68 -4.16 22.12
C LEU A 346 4.19 -4.32 21.94
N ARG A 347 4.76 -5.46 22.35
CA ARG A 347 6.17 -5.78 22.08
C ARG A 347 6.44 -5.89 20.59
N ALA A 348 5.66 -6.70 19.88
CA ALA A 348 5.81 -6.90 18.44
C ALA A 348 5.62 -5.58 17.67
N GLY A 349 4.63 -4.76 18.05
CA GLY A 349 4.43 -3.42 17.48
C GLY A 349 5.62 -2.50 17.69
N ARG A 350 6.19 -2.47 18.91
CA ARG A 350 7.38 -1.67 19.23
C ARG A 350 8.59 -2.10 18.43
N GLU A 351 8.88 -3.39 18.39
CA GLU A 351 10.00 -3.95 17.64
C GLU A 351 9.85 -3.62 16.15
N GLY A 352 8.64 -3.80 15.62
CA GLY A 352 8.25 -3.46 14.25
C GLY A 352 8.44 -1.99 13.87
N LEU A 353 7.85 -1.08 14.65
CA LEU A 353 7.95 0.37 14.41
C LEU A 353 9.40 0.87 14.53
N VAL A 354 10.16 0.36 15.50
CA VAL A 354 11.58 0.71 15.66
C VAL A 354 12.40 0.16 14.49
N ALA A 355 12.14 -1.07 14.04
CA ALA A 355 12.79 -1.63 12.88
C ALA A 355 12.46 -0.83 11.61
N ALA A 356 11.21 -0.43 11.42
CA ALA A 356 10.78 0.41 10.30
C ALA A 356 11.50 1.76 10.30
N CYS A 357 11.59 2.44 11.45
CA CYS A 357 12.34 3.69 11.58
C CYS A 357 13.84 3.50 11.25
N ARG A 358 14.43 2.36 11.60
CA ARG A 358 15.87 2.08 11.40
C ARG A 358 16.23 1.57 10.01
N ASP A 359 15.27 1.13 9.22
CA ASP A 359 15.52 0.64 7.87
C ASP A 359 15.94 1.82 6.97
N PRO A 360 17.12 1.77 6.32
CA PRO A 360 17.66 2.86 5.52
C PRO A 360 16.83 3.17 4.27
N ARG A 361 15.85 2.35 3.91
CA ARG A 361 14.94 2.62 2.78
C ARG A 361 13.69 3.36 3.24
N THR A 362 13.30 3.27 4.51
CA THR A 362 12.03 3.83 4.98
C THR A 362 12.10 5.35 5.01
N VAL A 363 11.18 6.00 4.29
CA VAL A 363 11.06 7.46 4.25
C VAL A 363 9.76 8.00 4.84
N GLY A 364 8.80 7.11 5.10
CA GLY A 364 7.56 7.46 5.80
C GLY A 364 6.90 6.23 6.43
N ILE A 365 6.20 6.45 7.53
CA ILE A 365 5.44 5.44 8.27
C ILE A 365 4.03 5.99 8.48
N GLU A 366 3.01 5.23 8.09
CA GLU A 366 1.60 5.59 8.21
C GLU A 366 0.85 4.55 9.03
N TRP A 367 0.24 4.98 10.14
CA TRP A 367 -0.69 4.17 10.91
C TRP A 367 -1.99 3.95 10.14
N SER A 368 -2.52 2.72 10.17
CA SER A 368 -3.57 2.27 9.26
C SER A 368 -4.89 3.02 9.38
N HIS A 369 -5.30 3.37 10.61
CA HIS A 369 -6.63 3.91 10.88
C HIS A 369 -6.61 4.95 11.99
N TRP A 370 -7.36 6.03 11.78
CA TRP A 370 -7.65 7.00 12.82
C TRP A 370 -8.51 6.40 13.94
N ALA A 371 -9.64 5.77 13.59
CA ALA A 371 -10.60 5.22 14.54
C ALA A 371 -10.76 3.71 14.37
N ASP A 372 -11.18 3.05 15.45
CA ASP A 372 -11.55 1.64 15.46
C ASP A 372 -12.67 1.31 14.47
N GLY A 373 -12.53 0.15 13.82
CA GLY A 373 -13.53 -0.44 12.96
C GLY A 373 -14.76 -0.94 13.72
N THR A 374 -15.75 -1.46 12.98
CA THR A 374 -17.00 -1.96 13.60
C THR A 374 -16.77 -3.16 14.51
N ASP A 375 -15.82 -4.02 14.13
CA ASP A 375 -15.54 -5.31 14.78
C ASP A 375 -14.32 -5.22 15.73
N ASP A 376 -13.89 -3.99 15.99
CA ASP A 376 -12.78 -3.67 16.89
C ASP A 376 -13.30 -3.52 18.32
N ALA A 377 -12.49 -3.99 19.27
CA ALA A 377 -12.83 -3.97 20.69
C ALA A 377 -11.58 -3.66 21.50
N PRO A 378 -11.59 -2.60 22.35
CA PRO A 378 -10.46 -2.27 23.21
C PRO A 378 -10.08 -3.46 24.12
N PRO A 379 -8.79 -3.67 24.43
CA PRO A 379 -7.59 -2.92 23.98
C PRO A 379 -7.00 -3.47 22.68
N PHE A 380 -7.82 -4.16 21.88
CA PHE A 380 -7.43 -4.76 20.60
C PHE A 380 -8.23 -4.05 19.49
N GLY A 381 -8.12 -2.72 19.44
CA GLY A 381 -8.61 -1.87 18.36
C GLY A 381 -7.55 -1.65 17.27
N ALA A 382 -7.92 -1.16 16.09
CA ALA A 382 -6.95 -0.81 15.03
C ALA A 382 -6.64 0.70 14.98
N GLY A 383 -7.53 1.50 15.56
CA GLY A 383 -7.49 2.96 15.55
C GLY A 383 -6.59 3.54 16.62
N LEU A 384 -6.28 4.82 16.48
CA LEU A 384 -5.71 5.65 17.55
C LEU A 384 -6.80 6.21 18.48
N VAL A 385 -8.06 6.14 18.06
CA VAL A 385 -9.23 6.41 18.90
C VAL A 385 -10.25 5.27 18.78
N HIS A 386 -10.98 5.04 19.87
CA HIS A 386 -12.07 4.08 19.92
C HIS A 386 -13.34 4.64 19.28
N ALA A 387 -14.36 3.80 19.11
CA ALA A 387 -15.65 4.18 18.52
C ALA A 387 -16.42 5.28 19.31
N ASP A 388 -16.02 5.55 20.55
CA ASP A 388 -16.55 6.62 21.39
C ASP A 388 -15.68 7.90 21.38
N ASP A 389 -14.69 7.99 20.48
CA ASP A 389 -13.72 9.08 20.33
C ASP A 389 -12.74 9.23 21.51
N HIS A 390 -12.71 8.28 22.45
CA HIS A 390 -11.64 8.20 23.44
C HIS A 390 -10.34 7.69 22.81
N GLU A 391 -9.23 8.17 23.36
CA GLU A 391 -7.88 7.78 22.95
C GLU A 391 -7.62 6.29 23.22
N ALA A 392 -7.11 5.59 22.21
CA ALA A 392 -6.59 4.22 22.34
C ALA A 392 -5.16 4.29 22.89
N VAL A 393 -5.04 4.50 24.20
CA VAL A 393 -3.77 4.77 24.91
C VAL A 393 -2.71 3.71 24.62
N GLU A 394 -3.12 2.45 24.49
CA GLU A 394 -2.23 1.34 24.14
C GLU A 394 -1.48 1.53 22.81
N HIS A 395 -2.08 2.26 21.85
CA HIS A 395 -1.48 2.55 20.55
C HIS A 395 -0.78 3.90 20.57
N THR A 396 -1.39 4.92 21.15
CA THR A 396 -0.88 6.30 21.09
C THR A 396 0.36 6.49 21.95
N GLU A 397 0.47 5.84 23.11
CA GLU A 397 1.72 5.86 23.90
C GLU A 397 2.86 5.15 23.17
N LEU A 398 2.58 3.99 22.56
CA LEU A 398 3.53 3.25 21.75
C LEU A 398 4.03 4.11 20.57
N LEU A 399 3.07 4.67 19.83
CA LEU A 399 3.31 5.48 18.65
C LEU A 399 4.09 6.74 19.00
N GLY A 400 3.60 7.53 19.97
CA GLY A 400 4.22 8.77 20.43
C GLY A 400 5.66 8.56 20.91
N HIS A 401 5.93 7.48 21.66
CA HIS A 401 7.28 7.16 22.11
C HIS A 401 8.25 6.89 20.95
N VAL A 402 7.81 6.16 19.92
CA VAL A 402 8.66 5.86 18.76
C VAL A 402 8.80 7.10 17.85
N HIS A 403 7.70 7.81 17.60
CA HIS A 403 7.65 9.03 16.78
C HIS A 403 8.56 10.15 17.30
N ALA A 404 8.64 10.33 18.62
CA ALA A 404 9.54 11.31 19.24
C ALA A 404 11.04 11.04 18.93
N ARG A 405 11.38 9.81 18.53
CA ARG A 405 12.75 9.36 18.28
C ARG A 405 12.97 8.92 16.83
N ALA A 406 11.97 9.02 15.96
CA ALA A 406 11.98 8.42 14.62
C ALA A 406 13.20 8.86 13.79
N GLY A 407 13.45 10.17 13.67
CA GLY A 407 14.61 10.68 12.92
C GLY A 407 15.95 10.26 13.51
N ALA A 408 16.07 10.19 14.84
CA ALA A 408 17.29 9.72 15.51
C ALA A 408 17.50 8.21 15.32
N LEU A 409 16.43 7.41 15.37
CA LEU A 409 16.45 5.99 15.07
C LEU A 409 16.88 5.75 13.62
N HIS A 410 16.35 6.53 12.68
CA HIS A 410 16.69 6.43 11.26
C HIS A 410 18.15 6.77 11.00
N THR A 411 18.66 7.85 11.61
CA THR A 411 20.06 8.24 11.53
C THR A 411 21.00 7.17 12.12
N ALA A 412 20.59 6.52 13.22
CA ALA A 412 21.36 5.44 13.83
C ALA A 412 21.47 4.19 12.94
N GLY A 413 20.52 4.01 12.02
CA GLY A 413 20.48 2.89 11.08
C GLY A 413 20.16 1.53 11.73
N PRO A 414 20.32 0.43 10.97
CA PRO A 414 20.03 -0.92 11.43
C PRO A 414 20.87 -1.32 12.66
N LEU A 415 20.27 -2.12 13.55
CA LEU A 415 21.03 -2.75 14.63
C LEU A 415 22.06 -3.71 14.02
N ARG A 416 23.33 -3.60 14.46
CA ARG A 416 24.37 -4.58 14.12
C ARG A 416 23.96 -5.94 14.69
N ALA A 417 24.07 -7.00 13.89
CA ALA A 417 23.70 -8.36 14.26
C ALA A 417 24.44 -8.89 15.51
N ASP A 418 25.57 -8.28 15.88
CA ASP A 418 26.42 -8.72 17.00
C ASP A 418 25.95 -8.26 18.40
N ALA A 419 24.80 -7.59 18.53
CA ALA A 419 24.28 -7.14 19.83
C ALA A 419 23.34 -8.14 20.53
N GLN A 420 23.06 -9.30 19.93
CA GLN A 420 22.27 -10.39 20.54
C GLN A 420 23.14 -11.59 20.94
N VAL A 421 24.28 -11.35 21.59
CA VAL A 421 24.89 -12.33 22.49
C VAL A 421 25.47 -11.59 23.68
N LYS A 422 24.65 -11.41 24.72
CA LYS A 422 25.10 -11.38 26.12
C LYS A 422 23.93 -11.61 27.06
#